data_AF-A0A0M8SZG1-F1
#
_entry.id   AF-A0A0M8SZG1-F1
#
_cell.length_a   1.000
_cell.length_b   1.000
_cell.length_c   1.000
_cell.angle_alpha   90.00
_cell.angle_beta   90.00
_cell.angle_gamma   90.00
#
_symmetry.space_group_name_H-M   'P 1'
#
loop_
_entity.id
_entity.type
_entity.pdbx_description
1 polymer ?
#
loop_
_entity_poly.entity_id
_entity_poly.type
_entity_poly.pdbx_seq_one_letter_code
_entity_poly.pdbx_strand_id
1 'polypeptide(L)'
;MSERTRLPDADTRALLQQIAARLAAERPQHPMRPSIREALALTFAARRHGHGTARAEWAEQQILKHAPAVEPGTSRGRYAEELRQAAGGAR
;
A
#
# COMPACT_ATOMS: atom_id res chain seq x y z
N MET A 1 19.71 5.08 8.00
CA MET A 1 18.96 6.01 8.86
C MET A 1 18.13 6.93 7.99
N SER A 2 16.80 6.84 8.14
CA SER A 2 15.78 7.89 7.90
C SER A 2 15.58 8.51 6.50
N GLU A 3 15.12 7.73 5.52
CA GLU A 3 14.36 8.25 4.36
C GLU A 3 12.82 8.13 4.53
N ARG A 4 12.35 7.62 5.68
CA ARG A 4 10.92 7.53 6.04
C ARG A 4 10.27 8.89 6.35
N THR A 5 10.99 9.99 6.18
CA THR A 5 10.62 11.33 6.68
C THR A 5 9.79 12.15 5.68
N ARG A 6 9.72 11.77 4.40
CA ARG A 6 8.88 12.47 3.42
C ARG A 6 7.50 11.82 3.39
N LEU A 7 6.45 12.59 3.71
CA LEU A 7 5.07 12.15 3.57
C LEU A 7 4.79 11.77 2.10
N PRO A 8 3.99 10.72 1.84
CA PRO A 8 3.56 10.41 0.48
C PRO A 8 2.76 11.58 -0.09
N ASP A 9 2.90 11.79 -1.40
CA ASP A 9 2.05 12.71 -2.15
C ASP A 9 0.57 12.30 -2.07
N ALA A 10 -0.32 13.17 -2.55
CA ALA A 10 -1.77 12.95 -2.47
C ALA A 10 -2.22 11.70 -3.24
N ASP A 11 -1.56 11.36 -4.35
CA ASP A 11 -1.92 10.23 -5.20
C ASP A 11 -1.57 8.91 -4.50
N THR A 12 -0.33 8.81 -4.05
CA THR A 12 0.20 7.68 -3.28
C THR A 12 -0.60 7.48 -1.99
N ARG A 13 -0.94 8.57 -1.30
CA ARG A 13 -1.80 8.53 -0.11
C ARG A 13 -3.16 7.93 -0.41
N ALA A 14 -3.82 8.36 -1.48
CA ALA A 14 -5.12 7.82 -1.88
C ALA A 14 -5.02 6.33 -2.23
N LEU A 15 -3.98 5.91 -2.95
CA LEU A 15 -3.75 4.51 -3.29
C LEU A 15 -3.52 3.64 -2.03
N LEU A 16 -2.69 4.08 -1.09
CA LEU A 16 -2.47 3.39 0.18
C LEU A 16 -3.77 3.23 0.98
N GLN A 17 -4.60 4.28 1.05
CA GLN A 17 -5.91 4.23 1.70
C GLN A 17 -6.87 3.26 1.02
N GLN A 18 -6.89 3.21 -0.31
CA GLN A 18 -7.73 2.28 -1.06
C GLN A 18 -7.31 0.82 -0.85
N ILE A 19 -6.00 0.53 -0.84
CA ILE A 19 -5.48 -0.80 -0.53
C ILE A 19 -5.85 -1.18 0.91
N ALA A 20 -5.70 -0.27 1.87
CA ALA A 20 -6.08 -0.49 3.26
C ALA A 20 -7.58 -0.80 3.41
N ALA A 21 -8.45 -0.05 2.72
CA ALA A 21 -9.89 -0.28 2.73
C ALA A 21 -10.23 -1.68 2.19
N ARG A 22 -9.61 -2.09 1.09
CA ARG A 22 -9.79 -3.43 0.52
C ARG A 22 -9.38 -4.53 1.49
N LEU A 23 -8.20 -4.42 2.10
CA LEU A 23 -7.67 -5.43 3.01
C LEU A 23 -8.48 -5.54 4.31
N ALA A 24 -9.03 -4.42 4.79
CA ALA A 24 -9.90 -4.42 5.97
C ALA A 24 -11.26 -5.08 5.69
N ALA A 25 -11.80 -4.93 4.47
CA ALA A 25 -13.06 -5.53 4.07
C ALA A 25 -12.92 -7.01 3.69
N GLU A 26 -11.83 -7.39 3.02
CA GLU A 26 -11.67 -8.72 2.43
C GLU A 26 -10.76 -9.63 3.26
N ARG A 27 -11.40 -10.45 4.12
CA ARG A 27 -10.74 -11.47 4.93
C ARG A 27 -9.61 -10.89 5.82
N PRO A 28 -9.92 -9.96 6.73
CA PRO A 28 -8.91 -9.24 7.51
C PRO A 28 -8.01 -10.15 8.37
N GLN A 29 -8.48 -11.34 8.74
CA GLN A 29 -7.73 -12.31 9.55
C GLN A 29 -6.77 -13.18 8.72
N HIS A 30 -6.88 -13.16 7.39
CA HIS A 30 -5.97 -13.94 6.53
C HIS A 30 -4.54 -13.41 6.62
N PRO A 31 -3.53 -14.29 6.43
CA PRO A 31 -2.14 -13.87 6.42
C PRO A 31 -1.85 -12.94 5.25
N MET A 32 -1.12 -11.87 5.54
CA MET A 32 -0.51 -11.00 4.55
C MET A 32 0.83 -11.63 4.11
N ARG A 33 1.19 -11.48 2.84
CA ARG A 33 2.45 -11.98 2.27
C ARG A 33 3.13 -10.88 1.46
N PRO A 34 4.48 -10.87 1.36
CA PRO A 34 5.20 -9.90 0.53
C PRO A 34 4.70 -9.85 -0.92
N SER A 35 4.43 -11.01 -1.53
CA SER A 35 3.88 -11.08 -2.90
C SER A 35 2.47 -10.49 -3.03
N ILE A 36 1.65 -10.54 -1.98
CA ILE A 36 0.33 -9.90 -1.98
C ILE A 36 0.49 -8.37 -1.94
N ARG A 37 1.47 -7.87 -1.18
CA ARG A 37 1.79 -6.42 -1.13
C ARG A 37 2.20 -5.92 -2.52
N GLU A 38 3.09 -6.64 -3.19
CA GLU A 38 3.53 -6.32 -4.55
C GLU A 38 2.36 -6.36 -5.55
N ALA A 39 1.58 -7.43 -5.55
CA ALA A 39 0.43 -7.57 -6.44
C ALA A 39 -0.61 -6.46 -6.22
N LEU A 40 -0.85 -6.03 -4.97
CA LEU A 40 -1.76 -4.93 -4.67
C LEU A 40 -1.21 -3.58 -5.16
N ALA A 41 0.08 -3.31 -4.97
CA ALA A 41 0.70 -2.09 -5.47
C ALA A 41 0.56 -1.96 -6.99
N LEU A 42 0.93 -3.02 -7.72
CA LEU A 42 0.78 -3.10 -9.18
C LEU A 42 -0.68 -2.93 -9.59
N THR A 43 -1.60 -3.69 -8.99
CA THR A 43 -3.02 -3.70 -9.37
C THR A 43 -3.65 -2.32 -9.21
N PHE A 44 -3.41 -1.66 -8.09
CA PHE A 44 -4.01 -0.34 -7.81
C PHE A 44 -3.37 0.77 -8.64
N ALA A 45 -2.05 0.73 -8.85
CA ALA A 45 -1.37 1.67 -9.73
C ALA A 45 -1.86 1.55 -11.18
N ALA A 46 -1.92 0.33 -11.72
CA ALA A 46 -2.40 0.06 -13.07
C ALA A 46 -3.87 0.43 -13.25
N ARG A 47 -4.72 0.13 -12.25
CA ARG A 47 -6.15 0.50 -12.29
C ARG A 47 -6.36 2.01 -12.34
N ARG A 48 -5.48 2.79 -11.69
CA ARG A 48 -5.60 4.25 -11.63
C ARG A 48 -5.02 4.95 -12.85
N HIS A 49 -3.85 4.51 -13.31
CA HIS A 49 -3.07 5.23 -14.32
C HIS A 49 -3.02 4.53 -15.70
N GLY A 50 -3.64 3.36 -15.82
CA GLY A 50 -3.61 2.54 -17.02
C GLY A 50 -2.45 1.53 -17.00
N HIS A 51 -2.71 0.33 -17.50
CA HIS A 51 -1.73 -0.76 -17.52
C HIS A 51 -0.57 -0.47 -18.48
N GLY A 52 0.66 -0.83 -18.08
CA GLY A 52 1.87 -0.66 -18.90
C GLY A 52 2.31 0.79 -19.11
N THR A 53 1.81 1.74 -18.32
CA THR A 53 2.19 3.15 -18.42
C THR A 53 3.31 3.51 -17.44
N ALA A 54 4.18 4.43 -17.82
CA ALA A 54 5.23 4.95 -16.92
C ALA A 54 4.66 5.56 -15.63
N ARG A 55 3.43 6.12 -15.68
CA ARG A 55 2.73 6.60 -14.48
C ARG A 55 2.33 5.47 -13.55
N ALA A 56 1.85 4.35 -14.08
CA ALA A 56 1.53 3.18 -13.26
C ALA A 56 2.79 2.59 -12.60
N GLU A 57 3.88 2.44 -13.35
CA GLU A 57 5.16 1.97 -12.80
C GLU A 57 5.68 2.91 -11.70
N TRP A 58 5.64 4.21 -11.92
CA TRP A 58 6.04 5.19 -10.92
C TRP A 58 5.15 5.13 -9.67
N ALA A 59 3.83 5.03 -9.84
CA ALA A 59 2.90 4.94 -8.72
C ALA A 59 3.07 3.63 -7.92
N GLU A 60 3.32 2.51 -8.60
CA GLU A 60 3.66 1.24 -7.95
C GLU A 60 4.90 1.40 -7.06
N GLN A 61 5.97 2.01 -7.60
CA GLN A 61 7.19 2.26 -6.83
C GLN A 61 6.94 3.18 -5.64
N GLN A 62 6.12 4.23 -5.78
CA GLN A 62 5.77 5.09 -4.64
C GLN A 62 4.98 4.33 -3.58
N ILE A 63 4.01 3.49 -3.97
CA ILE A 63 3.29 2.62 -3.03
C ILE A 63 4.29 1.72 -2.31
N LEU A 64 5.19 1.03 -3.01
CA LEU A 64 6.16 0.12 -2.39
C LEU A 64 7.22 0.85 -1.54
N LYS A 65 7.53 2.10 -1.86
CA LYS A 65 8.43 2.93 -1.05
C LYS A 65 7.82 3.30 0.29
N HIS A 66 6.53 3.64 0.30
CA HIS A 66 5.83 4.13 1.50
C HIS A 66 5.11 3.03 2.28
N ALA A 67 4.66 1.96 1.62
CA ALA A 67 4.01 0.83 2.26
C ALA A 67 5.01 0.05 3.13
N PRO A 68 4.64 -0.31 4.37
CA PRO A 68 5.52 -1.06 5.26
C PRO A 68 5.86 -2.44 4.68
N ALA A 69 6.98 -2.99 5.12
CA ALA A 69 7.29 -4.40 4.83
C ALA A 69 6.27 -5.30 5.52
N VAL A 70 6.02 -6.48 4.94
CA VAL A 70 5.12 -7.47 5.56
C VAL A 70 5.94 -8.35 6.49
N GLU A 71 5.75 -8.19 7.79
CA GLU A 71 6.41 -9.02 8.80
C GLU A 71 5.73 -10.40 8.92
N PRO A 72 6.46 -11.47 9.32
CA PRO A 72 5.87 -12.78 9.57
C PRO A 72 4.69 -12.72 10.55
N GLY A 73 3.60 -13.40 10.22
CA GLY A 73 2.39 -13.42 11.05
C GLY A 73 1.49 -12.18 10.92
N THR A 74 1.86 -11.20 10.10
CA THR A 74 1.00 -10.03 9.83
C THR A 74 -0.30 -10.45 9.16
N SER A 75 -1.44 -10.08 9.75
CA SER A 75 -2.75 -10.24 9.12
C SER A 75 -3.05 -9.11 8.16
N ARG A 76 -3.94 -9.33 7.19
CA ARG A 76 -4.39 -8.29 6.26
C ARG A 76 -4.99 -7.08 6.97
N GLY A 77 -5.77 -7.30 8.03
CA GLY A 77 -6.38 -6.25 8.83
C GLY A 77 -5.33 -5.40 9.55
N ARG A 78 -4.31 -6.03 10.15
CA ARG A 78 -3.18 -5.31 10.74
C ARG A 78 -2.42 -4.50 9.70
N TYR A 79 -2.10 -5.13 8.56
CA TYR A 79 -1.41 -4.44 7.48
C TYR A 79 -2.22 -3.25 6.93
N ALA A 80 -3.55 -3.35 6.91
CA ALA A 80 -4.42 -2.24 6.52
C ALA A 80 -4.29 -1.03 7.46
N GLU A 81 -4.14 -1.24 8.77
CA GLU A 81 -3.90 -0.16 9.74
C GLU A 81 -2.53 0.47 9.52
N GLU A 82 -1.50 -0.34 9.31
CA GLU A 82 -0.14 0.13 9.02
C GLU A 82 -0.10 0.97 7.72
N LEU A 83 -0.86 0.56 6.68
CA LEU A 83 -1.02 1.35 5.45
C LEU A 83 -1.72 2.70 5.69
N ARG A 84 -2.73 2.76 6.57
CA ARG A 84 -3.39 4.03 6.92
C ARG A 84 -2.43 4.98 7.63
N GLN A 85 -1.60 4.46 8.52
CA GLN A 85 -0.56 5.26 9.18
C GLN A 85 0.49 5.75 8.17
N ALA A 86 0.94 4.88 7.26
CA ALA A 86 1.87 5.26 6.19
C ALA A 86 1.29 6.32 5.24
N ALA A 87 -0.04 6.33 5.05
CA ALA A 87 -0.75 7.36 4.32
C ALA A 87 -0.83 8.72 5.07
N GLY A 88 -0.25 8.83 6.27
CA GLY A 88 -0.36 10.03 7.10
C GLY A 88 -1.64 10.10 7.93
N GLY A 89 -2.41 8.99 8.00
CA GLY A 89 -3.52 8.85 8.93
C GLY A 89 -2.99 8.49 10.32
N ALA A 90 -2.53 9.48 11.08
CA ALA A 90 -2.52 9.38 12.53
C ALA A 90 -3.92 9.74 13.05
N ARG A 91 -4.37 9.02 14.10
CA ARG A 91 -5.58 9.33 14.87
C ARG A 91 -5.60 10.78 15.34
#